data_AF-A0A957RNF6-F1
#
_entry.id   AF-A0A957RNF6-F1
#
_cell.length_a   1.000
_cell.length_b   1.000
_cell.length_c   1.000
_cell.angle_alpha   90.00
_cell.angle_beta   90.00
_cell.angle_gamma   90.00
#
_symmetry.space_group_name_H-M   'P 1'
#
loop_
_entity.id
_entity.type
_entity.pdbx_description
1 polymer ?
#
loop_
_entity_poly.entity_id
_entity_poly.type
_entity_poly.pdbx_seq_one_letter_code
_entity_poly.pdbx_strand_id
1 'polypeptide(L)'
;MVLMIARDISERRRLETERREMEQRRQQLQKWESLGVLSAGVAHDFNNLLAIVANELEIMRSEMQGDEKGLRRITRSLETIQRGTELTSKMAAYTGNTSLAMQPVNLNAVVEQALSLF
;
A
#
# COMPACT_ATOMS: atom_id res chain seq x y z
N MET A 1 -49.52 2.94 50.70
CA MET A 1 -49.09 1.63 50.16
C MET A 1 -48.41 1.88 48.83
N VAL A 2 -47.10 1.66 48.75
CA VAL A 2 -46.32 1.92 47.53
C VAL A 2 -46.09 0.57 46.84
N LEU A 3 -46.50 0.46 45.58
CA LEU A 3 -46.25 -0.72 44.75
C LEU A 3 -44.94 -0.49 43.99
N MET A 4 -43.95 -1.36 44.18
CA MET A 4 -42.71 -1.35 43.41
C MET A 4 -42.79 -2.44 42.35
N ILE A 5 -42.63 -2.06 41.07
CA ILE A 5 -42.53 -3.00 39.95
C ILE A 5 -41.07 -3.02 39.51
N ALA A 6 -40.41 -4.16 39.66
CA ALA A 6 -39.09 -4.42 39.10
C ALA A 6 -39.26 -5.27 37.83
N ARG A 7 -38.74 -4.79 36.70
CA ARG A 7 -38.69 -5.53 35.43
C ARG A 7 -37.23 -5.89 35.17
N ASP A 8 -36.97 -7.16 34.92
CA ASP A 8 -35.63 -7.61 34.50
C ASP A 8 -35.31 -7.00 33.12
N ILE A 9 -34.21 -6.26 33.05
CA ILE A 9 -33.70 -5.60 31.84
C ILE A 9 -32.31 -6.14 31.46
N SER A 10 -31.83 -7.18 32.13
CA SER A 10 -30.47 -7.70 31.98
C SER A 10 -30.21 -8.16 30.54
N GLU A 11 -31.15 -8.90 29.96
CA GLU A 11 -31.07 -9.38 28.58
C GLU A 11 -31.07 -8.22 27.57
N ARG A 12 -31.96 -7.23 27.76
CA ARG A 12 -32.01 -6.04 26.91
C ARG A 12 -30.70 -5.24 26.98
N ARG A 13 -30.14 -5.05 28.17
CA ARG A 13 -28.84 -4.35 28.31
C ARG A 13 -27.69 -5.13 27.69
N ARG A 14 -27.69 -6.46 27.79
CA ARG A 14 -26.69 -7.30 27.13
C ARG A 14 -26.77 -7.16 25.61
N LEU A 15 -27.97 -7.28 25.03
CA LEU A 15 -28.18 -7.09 23.59
C LEU A 15 -27.80 -5.68 23.11
N GLU A 16 -28.12 -4.64 23.89
CA GLU A 16 -27.70 -3.26 23.58
C GLU A 16 -26.18 -3.09 23.60
N THR A 17 -25.47 -3.73 24.55
CA THR A 17 -24.00 -3.73 24.61
C THR A 17 -23.40 -4.48 23.43
N GLU A 18 -23.84 -5.72 23.16
CA GLU A 18 -23.38 -6.52 22.01
C GLU A 18 -23.59 -5.76 20.69
N ARG A 19 -24.75 -5.11 20.52
CA ARG A 19 -25.04 -4.30 19.34
C ARG A 19 -24.10 -3.10 19.22
N ARG A 20 -23.80 -2.40 20.32
CA ARG A 20 -22.85 -1.27 20.33
C ARG A 20 -21.43 -1.72 19.98
N GLU A 21 -20.99 -2.86 20.51
CA GLU A 21 -19.68 -3.41 20.20
C GLU A 21 -19.56 -3.80 18.72
N MET A 22 -20.60 -4.42 18.14
CA MET A 22 -20.63 -4.73 16.71
C MET A 22 -20.62 -3.46 15.86
N GLU A 23 -21.38 -2.44 16.23
CA GLU A 23 -21.40 -1.14 15.52
C GLU A 23 -20.02 -0.46 15.55
N GLN A 24 -19.34 -0.48 16.71
CA GLN A 24 -17.98 0.04 16.85
C GLN A 24 -16.97 -0.71 15.98
N ARG A 25 -17.02 -2.06 15.99
CA ARG A 25 -16.16 -2.88 15.12
C ARG A 25 -16.42 -2.58 13.65
N ARG A 26 -17.69 -2.43 13.25
CA ARG A 26 -18.08 -2.10 11.88
C ARG A 26 -17.55 -0.74 11.45
N GLN A 27 -17.69 0.28 12.30
CA GLN A 27 -17.14 1.62 12.03
C GLN A 27 -15.60 1.59 11.91
N GLN A 28 -14.94 0.79 12.74
CA GLN A 28 -13.49 0.65 12.68
C GLN A 28 -13.02 -0.03 11.39
N LEU A 29 -13.71 -1.10 10.96
CA LEU A 29 -13.44 -1.75 9.67
C LEU A 29 -13.64 -0.80 8.48
N GLN A 30 -14.72 -0.01 8.46
CA GLN A 30 -14.95 0.99 7.40
C GLN A 30 -13.85 2.05 7.34
N LYS A 31 -13.31 2.49 8.49
CA LYS A 31 -12.16 3.39 8.53
C LYS A 31 -10.92 2.76 7.91
N TRP A 32 -10.64 1.50 8.22
CA TRP A 32 -9.51 0.76 7.64
C TRP A 32 -9.65 0.58 6.12
N GLU A 33 -10.84 0.25 5.64
CA GLU A 33 -11.12 0.10 4.22
C GLU A 33 -10.91 1.43 3.45
N SER A 34 -11.43 2.53 3.99
CA SER A 34 -11.23 3.87 3.41
C SER A 34 -9.75 4.28 3.39
N LEU A 35 -9.00 3.97 4.46
CA LEU A 35 -7.56 4.20 4.52
C LEU A 35 -6.80 3.34 3.50
N GLY A 36 -7.20 2.08 3.28
CA GLY A 36 -6.58 1.18 2.31
C GLY A 36 -6.77 1.65 0.86
N VAL A 37 -7.97 2.12 0.50
CA VAL A 37 -8.25 2.68 -0.83
C VAL A 37 -7.44 3.96 -1.08
N LEU A 38 -7.44 4.89 -0.12
CA LEU A 38 -6.68 6.14 -0.23
C LEU A 38 -5.17 5.88 -0.33
N SER A 39 -4.65 4.96 0.47
CA SER A 39 -3.23 4.65 0.51
C SER A 39 -2.75 3.96 -0.76
N ALA A 40 -3.57 3.12 -1.39
CA ALA A 40 -3.24 2.51 -2.67
C ALA A 40 -3.21 3.53 -3.82
N GLY A 41 -4.16 4.47 -3.85
CA GLY A 41 -4.14 5.57 -4.82
C GLY A 41 -2.90 6.45 -4.65
N VAL A 42 -2.59 6.86 -3.41
CA VAL A 42 -1.39 7.66 -3.10
C VAL A 42 -0.10 6.90 -3.46
N ALA A 43 -0.01 5.61 -3.14
CA ALA A 43 1.16 4.80 -3.47
C ALA A 43 1.35 4.63 -4.98
N HIS A 44 0.27 4.42 -5.73
CA HIS A 44 0.30 4.38 -7.19
C HIS A 44 0.83 5.69 -7.78
N ASP A 45 0.28 6.82 -7.35
CA ASP A 45 0.70 8.14 -7.86
C ASP A 45 2.15 8.46 -7.50
N PHE A 46 2.60 8.04 -6.32
CA PHE A 46 4.00 8.19 -5.91
C PHE A 46 4.94 7.37 -6.79
N ASN A 47 4.57 6.11 -7.09
CA ASN A 47 5.32 5.26 -8.01
C ASN A 47 5.36 5.85 -9.44
N ASN A 48 4.28 6.50 -9.90
CA ASN A 48 4.27 7.19 -11.20
C ASN A 48 5.29 8.32 -11.26
N LEU A 49 5.36 9.15 -10.21
CA LEU A 49 6.36 10.23 -10.13
C LEU A 49 7.78 9.67 -10.11
N LEU A 50 8.02 8.62 -9.32
CA LEU A 50 9.33 7.95 -9.25
C LEU A 50 9.74 7.35 -10.61
N ALA A 51 8.80 6.78 -11.36
CA ALA A 51 9.06 6.22 -12.69
C ALA A 51 9.46 7.31 -13.70
N ILE A 52 8.80 8.47 -13.69
CA ILE A 52 9.16 9.62 -14.54
C ILE A 52 10.58 10.10 -14.21
N VAL A 53 10.90 10.27 -12.92
CA VAL A 53 12.25 10.71 -12.50
C VAL A 53 13.31 9.67 -12.88
N ALA A 54 13.02 8.37 -12.72
CA ALA A 54 13.93 7.31 -13.13
C ALA A 54 14.18 7.34 -14.65
N ASN A 55 13.15 7.55 -15.45
CA ASN A 55 13.26 7.65 -16.90
C ASN A 55 14.16 8.83 -17.33
N GLU A 56 13.95 10.01 -16.75
CA GLU A 56 14.81 11.19 -17.03
C GLU A 56 16.27 10.93 -16.66
N LEU A 57 16.52 10.26 -15.53
CA LEU A 57 17.88 9.87 -15.13
C LEU A 57 18.49 8.85 -16.07
N GLU A 58 17.71 7.92 -16.61
CA GLU A 58 18.15 6.91 -17.55
C GLU A 58 18.51 7.51 -18.92
N ILE A 59 17.69 8.46 -19.40
CA ILE A 59 18.00 9.26 -20.59
C ILE A 59 19.30 10.04 -20.37
N MET A 60 19.41 10.76 -19.25
CA MET A 60 20.63 11.50 -18.91
C MET A 60 21.85 10.59 -18.80
N ARG A 61 21.69 9.36 -18.30
CA ARG A 61 22.76 8.34 -18.26
C ARG A 61 23.24 7.99 -19.66
N SER A 62 22.31 7.81 -20.60
CA SER A 62 22.59 7.41 -21.98
C SER A 62 23.30 8.50 -22.80
N GLU A 63 23.03 9.76 -22.49
CA GLU A 63 23.61 10.92 -23.18
C GLU A 63 24.99 11.33 -22.61
N MET A 64 25.34 10.81 -21.43
CA MET A 64 26.54 11.24 -20.70
C MET A 64 27.77 10.44 -21.11
N GLN A 65 28.71 11.10 -21.79
CA GLN A 65 29.99 10.52 -22.19
C GLN A 65 31.16 11.18 -21.43
N GLY A 66 32.10 10.38 -20.95
CA GLY A 66 33.35 10.85 -20.36
C GLY A 66 33.27 11.44 -18.94
N ASP A 67 32.08 11.60 -18.36
CA ASP A 67 31.90 12.02 -16.96
C ASP A 67 31.57 10.84 -16.03
N GLU A 68 32.61 10.14 -15.57
CA GLU A 68 32.43 9.05 -14.60
C GLU A 68 31.80 9.50 -13.28
N LYS A 69 32.02 10.75 -12.86
CA LYS A 69 31.47 11.26 -11.60
C LYS A 69 29.97 11.51 -11.74
N GLY A 70 29.54 12.07 -12.86
CA GLY A 70 28.13 12.22 -13.23
C GLY A 70 27.43 10.87 -13.31
N LEU A 71 28.01 9.90 -14.02
CA LEU A 71 27.48 8.54 -14.13
C LEU A 71 27.31 7.88 -12.75
N ARG A 72 28.31 7.96 -11.86
CA ARG A 72 28.20 7.43 -10.48
C ARG A 72 27.05 8.09 -9.68
N ARG A 73 26.82 9.40 -9.87
CA ARG A 73 25.72 10.10 -9.20
C ARG A 73 24.36 9.64 -9.71
N ILE A 74 24.22 9.49 -11.03
CA ILE A 74 22.98 8.96 -11.64
C ILE A 74 22.68 7.56 -11.13
N THR A 75 23.66 6.65 -11.15
CA THR A 75 23.46 5.28 -10.67
C THR A 75 22.97 5.27 -9.22
N ARG A 76 23.58 6.10 -8.35
CA ARG A 76 23.14 6.21 -6.95
C ARG A 76 21.72 6.79 -6.81
N SER A 77 21.34 7.74 -7.67
CA SER A 77 19.98 8.27 -7.71
C SER A 77 18.97 7.22 -8.13
N LEU A 78 19.28 6.42 -9.17
CA LEU A 78 18.44 5.30 -9.63
C LEU A 78 18.26 4.24 -8.52
N GLU A 79 19.33 3.85 -7.83
CA GLU A 79 19.25 2.96 -6.67
C GLU A 79 18.36 3.53 -5.54
N THR A 80 18.41 4.84 -5.33
CA THR A 80 17.58 5.52 -4.32
C THR A 80 16.11 5.50 -4.72
N ILE A 81 15.81 5.75 -6.00
CA ILE A 81 14.45 5.67 -6.53
C ILE A 81 13.91 4.25 -6.37
N GLN A 82 14.70 3.22 -6.68
CA GLN A 82 14.28 1.83 -6.54
C GLN A 82 13.90 1.49 -5.08
N ARG A 83 14.70 1.94 -4.11
CA ARG A 83 14.35 1.80 -2.68
C ARG A 83 13.08 2.58 -2.32
N GLY A 84 12.87 3.75 -2.92
CA GLY A 84 11.65 4.54 -2.76
C GLY A 84 10.41 3.80 -3.26
N THR A 85 10.50 3.16 -4.43
CA THR A 85 9.44 2.33 -5.00
C THR A 85 9.12 1.16 -4.07
N GLU A 86 10.14 0.44 -3.58
CA GLU A 86 9.94 -0.66 -2.63
C GLU A 86 9.25 -0.21 -1.33
N LEU A 87 9.64 0.95 -0.78
CA LEU A 87 9.02 1.51 0.41
C LEU A 87 7.56 1.87 0.17
N THR A 88 7.26 2.45 -0.99
CA THR A 88 5.92 2.83 -1.42
C THR A 88 5.02 1.60 -1.59
N SER A 89 5.54 0.53 -2.19
CA SER A 89 4.85 -0.76 -2.29
C SER A 89 4.58 -1.39 -0.92
N LYS A 90 5.54 -1.31 0.02
CA LYS A 90 5.34 -1.79 1.41
C LYS A 90 4.27 -0.98 2.15
N MET A 91 4.20 0.33 1.93
CA MET A 91 3.17 1.19 2.51
C MET A 91 1.78 0.80 2.01
N ALA A 92 1.62 0.55 0.70
CA ALA A 92 0.35 0.06 0.14
C ALA A 92 -0.06 -1.29 0.75
N ALA A 93 0.88 -2.24 0.82
CA ALA A 93 0.63 -3.57 1.40
C ALA A 93 0.23 -3.52 2.88
N TYR A 94 0.83 -2.62 3.67
CA TYR A 94 0.52 -2.47 5.10
C TYR A 94 -0.90 -1.97 5.37
N THR A 95 -1.48 -1.18 4.46
CA THR A 95 -2.84 -0.64 4.61
C THR A 95 -3.94 -1.61 4.23
N GLY A 96 -3.61 -2.89 4.05
CA GLY A 96 -4.56 -3.97 3.81
C GLY A 96 -5.00 -4.10 2.36
N ASN A 97 -4.55 -3.21 1.47
CA ASN A 97 -4.84 -3.34 0.05
C ASN A 97 -3.76 -4.19 -0.63
N THR A 98 -3.84 -5.51 -0.45
CA THR A 98 -3.28 -6.43 -1.43
C THR A 98 -4.20 -6.39 -2.66
N SER A 99 -4.28 -5.24 -3.32
CA SER A 99 -4.75 -5.21 -4.69
C SER A 99 -3.66 -5.93 -5.46
N LEU A 100 -3.85 -7.23 -5.68
CA LEU A 100 -3.16 -7.95 -6.73
C LEU A 100 -3.41 -7.17 -8.01
N ALA A 101 -2.46 -6.31 -8.37
CA ALA A 101 -2.45 -5.63 -9.65
C ALA A 101 -2.25 -6.71 -10.70
N MET A 102 -3.37 -7.35 -11.10
CA MET A 102 -3.44 -8.31 -12.17
C MET A 102 -3.15 -7.57 -13.46
N GLN A 103 -1.89 -7.61 -13.86
CA GLN A 103 -1.40 -7.04 -15.11
C GLN A 103 -0.97 -8.19 -16.03
N PRO A 104 -1.19 -8.09 -17.34
CA PRO A 104 -0.66 -9.06 -18.29
C PRO A 104 0.85 -9.14 -18.15
N VAL A 105 1.36 -10.34 -17.84
CA VAL A 105 2.78 -10.61 -17.68
C VAL A 105 3.24 -11.54 -18.80
N ASN A 106 4.39 -11.22 -19.40
CA ASN A 106 5.07 -12.12 -20.32
C ASN A 106 5.74 -13.24 -19.51
N LEU A 107 5.14 -14.43 -19.54
CA LEU A 107 5.64 -15.60 -18.82
C LEU A 107 7.06 -15.99 -19.23
N ASN A 108 7.44 -15.80 -20.51
CA ASN A 108 8.79 -16.14 -20.96
C ASN A 108 9.83 -15.24 -20.29
N ALA A 109 9.54 -13.94 -20.14
CA ALA A 109 10.43 -13.01 -19.46
C ALA A 109 10.62 -13.36 -17.97
N VAL A 110 9.57 -13.82 -17.30
CA VAL A 110 9.64 -14.25 -15.89
C VAL A 110 10.47 -15.52 -15.74
N VAL A 111 10.31 -16.48 -16.65
CA VAL A 111 11.09 -17.74 -16.63
C VAL A 111 12.57 -17.47 -16.90
N GLU A 112 12.89 -16.62 -17.87
CA GLU A 112 14.29 -16.22 -18.14
C GLU A 112 14.93 -15.53 -16.93
N GLN A 113 14.19 -14.64 -16.27
CA GLN A 113 14.66 -13.94 -15.08
C GLN A 113 14.88 -14.90 -13.91
N ALA A 114 14.00 -15.89 -13.70
CA ALA A 114 14.15 -16.92 -12.67
C ALA A 114 15.34 -17.85 -12.95
N LEU A 115 15.60 -18.18 -14.21
CA LEU A 115 16.74 -19.01 -14.61
C LEU A 115 18.08 -18.27 -14.45
N SER A 116 18.09 -16.93 -14.57
CA SER A 116 19.32 -16.13 -14.32
C SER A 116 19.70 -15.98 -12.85
N LEU A 117 18.85 -16.42 -11.93
CA LEU A 117 19.08 -16.43 -10.48
C LEU A 117 19.69 -17.74 -9.96
N PHE A 118 19.86 -18.73 -10.83
CA PHE A 118 20.53 -20.02 -10.57
C PHE A 118 21.78 -20.14 -11.45
#